data_AF-A0A7K6QHZ7-F1
#
_entry.id   AF-A0A7K6QHZ7-F1
#
_cell.length_a   1.000
_cell.length_b   1.000
_cell.length_c   1.000
_cell.angle_alpha   90.00
_cell.angle_beta   90.00
_cell.angle_gamma   90.00
#
_symmetry.space_group_name_H-M   'P 1'
#
loop_
_entity.id
_entity.type
_entity.pdbx_description
1 polymer ?
#
loop_
_entity_poly.entity_id
_entity_poly.type
_entity_poly.pdbx_seq_one_letter_code
_entity_poly.pdbx_strand_id
1 'polypeptide(L)'
;LPQRLARQAAAAREETWQSRQQLQAQQQELARLQEELSRARQDGERWASALQRAQREALEREATRGAEQARQQELIRDMKKRLLELLREKDALWQKTEGIDTPMPSPVPRDPGLCARCHKDFRLLSRRYNCRWAWGSLGEALAQRRDGSALTACSPGRLCQGKVCHTCSVDMGKQGRCCLICYQQRHPQAT
;
A
#
# COMPACT_ATOMS: atom_id res chain seq x y z
N LEU A 1 109.01 -21.01 -15.71
CA LEU A 1 108.11 -22.18 -15.62
C LEU A 1 107.34 -22.27 -14.29
N PRO A 2 107.96 -22.28 -13.09
CA PRO A 2 107.23 -22.49 -11.82
C PRO A 2 106.21 -21.40 -11.47
N GLN A 3 106.52 -20.12 -11.73
CA GLN A 3 105.56 -19.02 -11.47
C GLN A 3 104.30 -19.09 -12.34
N ARG A 4 104.40 -19.62 -13.57
CA ARG A 4 103.27 -19.75 -14.49
C ARG A 4 102.30 -20.82 -14.01
N LEU A 5 102.84 -21.95 -13.53
CA LEU A 5 102.07 -23.04 -12.92
C LEU A 5 101.39 -22.60 -11.62
N ALA A 6 102.08 -21.82 -10.77
CA ALA A 6 101.48 -21.29 -9.54
C ALA A 6 100.30 -20.34 -9.83
N ARG A 7 100.44 -19.46 -10.84
CA ARG A 7 99.35 -18.57 -11.28
C ARG A 7 98.15 -19.36 -11.84
N GLN A 8 98.42 -20.41 -12.62
CA GLN A 8 97.37 -21.29 -13.15
C GLN A 8 96.64 -22.05 -12.03
N ALA A 9 97.37 -22.55 -11.03
CA ALA A 9 96.77 -23.22 -9.88
C ALA A 9 95.92 -22.26 -9.02
N ALA A 10 96.33 -21.00 -8.87
CA ALA A 10 95.55 -19.98 -8.18
C ALA A 10 94.27 -19.62 -8.93
N ALA A 11 94.35 -19.41 -10.26
CA ALA A 11 93.18 -19.15 -11.10
C ALA A 11 92.18 -20.32 -11.07
N ALA A 12 92.64 -21.56 -11.19
CA ALA A 12 91.76 -22.74 -11.12
C ALA A 12 91.06 -22.85 -9.75
N ARG A 13 91.76 -22.54 -8.65
CA ARG A 13 91.15 -22.53 -7.30
C ARG A 13 90.07 -21.46 -7.18
N GLU A 14 90.35 -20.26 -7.68
CA GLU A 14 89.39 -19.16 -7.70
C GLU A 14 88.14 -19.52 -8.51
N GLU A 15 88.32 -20.08 -9.72
CA GLU A 15 87.22 -20.56 -10.55
C GLU A 15 86.39 -21.64 -9.85
N THR A 16 87.04 -22.61 -9.18
CA THR A 16 86.29 -23.62 -8.40
C THR A 16 85.56 -23.03 -7.20
N TRP A 17 86.10 -22.00 -6.56
CA TRP A 17 85.45 -21.31 -5.45
C TRP A 17 84.23 -20.52 -5.94
N GLN A 18 84.38 -19.76 -7.03
CA GLN A 18 83.30 -19.01 -7.66
C GLN A 18 82.18 -19.92 -8.15
N SER A 19 82.53 -21.04 -8.80
CA SER A 19 81.56 -22.04 -9.25
C SER A 19 80.79 -22.66 -8.07
N ARG A 20 81.45 -22.95 -6.95
CA ARG A 20 80.78 -23.46 -5.74
C ARG A 20 79.85 -22.43 -5.11
N GLN A 21 80.26 -21.17 -5.02
CA GLN A 21 79.42 -20.10 -4.51
C GLN A 21 78.16 -19.94 -5.38
N GLN A 22 78.31 -19.99 -6.70
CA GLN A 22 77.20 -19.87 -7.62
C GLN A 22 76.22 -21.05 -7.53
N LEU A 23 76.73 -22.28 -7.39
CA LEU A 23 75.89 -23.46 -7.13
C LEU A 23 75.14 -23.34 -5.81
N GLN A 24 75.78 -22.83 -4.76
CA GLN A 24 75.15 -22.64 -3.46
C GLN A 24 74.03 -21.59 -3.52
N ALA A 25 74.24 -20.48 -4.24
CA ALA A 25 73.21 -19.47 -4.47
C ALA A 25 72.02 -20.04 -5.26
N GLN A 26 72.29 -20.83 -6.31
CA GLN A 26 71.24 -21.50 -7.08
C GLN A 26 70.44 -22.50 -6.23
N GLN A 27 71.09 -23.26 -5.34
CA GLN A 27 70.40 -24.16 -4.42
C GLN A 27 69.48 -23.41 -3.45
N GLN A 28 69.92 -22.27 -2.93
CA GLN A 28 69.09 -21.42 -2.07
C GLN A 28 67.87 -20.86 -2.81
N GLU A 29 68.07 -20.41 -4.05
CA GLU A 29 66.96 -19.89 -4.87
C GLU A 29 65.95 -21.00 -5.22
N LEU A 30 66.42 -22.20 -5.56
CA LEU A 30 65.55 -23.35 -5.79
C LEU A 30 64.73 -23.71 -4.55
N ALA A 31 65.35 -23.70 -3.37
CA ALA A 31 64.65 -23.94 -2.11
C ALA A 31 63.57 -22.87 -1.84
N ARG A 32 63.87 -21.59 -2.11
CA ARG A 32 62.93 -20.48 -1.96
C ARG A 32 61.73 -20.65 -2.91
N LEU A 33 61.98 -20.91 -4.18
CA LEU A 33 60.94 -21.10 -5.19
C LEU A 33 60.08 -22.34 -4.89
N GLN A 34 60.68 -23.41 -4.36
CA GLN A 34 59.94 -24.62 -4.00
C GLN A 34 58.98 -24.37 -2.83
N GLU A 35 59.37 -23.54 -1.87
CA GLU A 35 58.51 -23.09 -0.77
C GLU A 35 57.40 -22.14 -1.27
N GLU A 36 57.72 -21.21 -2.17
CA GLU A 36 56.71 -20.33 -2.79
C GLU A 36 55.66 -21.14 -3.57
N LEU A 37 56.10 -22.15 -4.32
CA LEU A 37 55.20 -23.05 -5.06
C LEU A 37 54.35 -23.89 -4.10
N SER A 38 54.91 -24.37 -2.99
CA SER A 38 54.17 -25.16 -2.01
C SER A 38 53.04 -24.34 -1.38
N ARG A 39 53.32 -23.08 -1.02
CA ARG A 39 52.33 -22.13 -0.50
C ARG A 39 51.25 -21.82 -1.52
N ALA A 40 51.64 -21.50 -2.76
CA ALA A 40 50.68 -21.20 -3.83
C ALA A 40 49.74 -22.39 -4.10
N ARG A 41 50.24 -23.63 -4.04
CA ARG A 41 49.40 -24.83 -4.15
C ARG A 41 48.40 -24.96 -3.01
N GLN A 42 48.85 -24.79 -1.77
CA GLN A 42 47.98 -24.84 -0.59
C GLN A 42 46.91 -23.76 -0.63
N ASP A 43 47.26 -22.54 -1.06
CA ASP A 43 46.31 -21.46 -1.25
C ASP A 43 45.29 -21.81 -2.34
N GLY A 44 45.73 -22.38 -3.46
CA GLY A 44 44.85 -22.89 -4.50
C GLY A 44 43.84 -23.91 -3.98
N GLU A 45 44.28 -24.89 -3.19
CA GLU A 45 43.40 -25.90 -2.56
C GLU A 45 42.40 -25.27 -1.57
N ARG A 46 42.85 -24.28 -0.78
CA ARG A 46 42.00 -23.51 0.14
C ARG A 46 40.92 -22.74 -0.61
N TRP A 47 41.29 -22.05 -1.69
CA TRP A 47 40.35 -21.30 -2.52
C TRP A 47 39.37 -22.22 -3.25
N ALA A 48 39.83 -23.35 -3.79
CA ALA A 48 38.95 -24.35 -4.40
C ALA A 48 37.91 -24.87 -3.40
N SER A 49 38.34 -25.18 -2.18
CA SER A 49 37.44 -25.63 -1.10
C SER A 49 36.46 -24.53 -0.67
N ALA A 50 36.93 -23.28 -0.57
CA ALA A 50 36.09 -22.14 -0.23
C ALA A 50 35.05 -21.85 -1.31
N LEU A 51 35.45 -21.92 -2.58
CA LEU A 51 34.55 -21.73 -3.72
C LEU A 51 33.45 -22.81 -3.76
N GLN A 52 33.81 -24.08 -3.56
CA GLN A 52 32.82 -25.15 -3.49
C GLN A 52 31.82 -24.96 -2.34
N ARG A 53 32.27 -24.50 -1.16
CA ARG A 53 31.36 -24.17 -0.06
C ARG A 53 30.45 -23.01 -0.42
N ALA A 54 31.00 -21.93 -0.95
CA ALA A 54 30.24 -20.75 -1.35
C ALA A 54 29.19 -21.08 -2.42
N GLN A 55 29.51 -21.96 -3.38
CA GLN A 55 28.56 -22.44 -4.39
C GLN A 55 27.41 -23.23 -3.75
N ARG A 56 27.70 -24.15 -2.82
CA ARG A 56 26.65 -24.89 -2.11
C ARG A 56 25.74 -23.96 -1.30
N GLU A 57 26.33 -23.06 -0.53
CA GLU A 57 25.56 -22.07 0.24
C GLU A 57 24.71 -21.17 -0.67
N ALA A 58 25.21 -20.79 -1.85
CA ALA A 58 24.45 -20.00 -2.81
C ALA A 58 23.22 -20.78 -3.32
N LEU A 59 23.40 -22.05 -3.70
CA LEU A 59 22.31 -22.91 -4.14
C LEU A 59 21.27 -23.14 -3.03
N GLU A 60 21.70 -23.34 -1.79
CA GLU A 60 20.79 -23.47 -0.63
C GLU A 60 20.01 -22.15 -0.37
N ARG A 61 20.68 -21.00 -0.47
CA ARG A 61 20.04 -19.68 -0.38
C ARG A 61 19.03 -19.46 -1.50
N GLU A 62 19.32 -19.90 -2.71
CA GLU A 62 18.39 -19.82 -3.83
C GLU A 62 17.19 -20.75 -3.63
N ALA A 63 17.42 -21.99 -3.20
CA ALA A 63 16.35 -22.95 -2.90
C ALA A 63 15.42 -22.44 -1.80
N THR A 64 15.98 -21.88 -0.71
CA THR A 64 15.18 -21.31 0.39
C THR A 64 14.38 -20.08 -0.05
N ARG A 65 14.97 -19.18 -0.83
CA ARG A 65 14.25 -18.03 -1.42
C ARG A 65 13.15 -18.47 -2.38
N GLY A 66 13.41 -19.47 -3.22
CA GLY A 66 12.43 -20.05 -4.12
C GLY A 66 11.25 -20.69 -3.38
N ALA A 67 11.53 -21.42 -2.30
CA ALA A 67 10.49 -22.02 -1.46
C ALA A 67 9.61 -20.97 -0.77
N GLU A 68 10.20 -19.89 -0.25
CA GLU A 68 9.44 -18.77 0.31
C GLU A 68 8.58 -18.07 -0.74
N GLN A 69 9.15 -17.81 -1.93
CA GLN A 69 8.40 -17.23 -3.03
C GLN A 69 7.22 -18.11 -3.46
N ALA A 70 7.40 -19.43 -3.50
CA ALA A 70 6.32 -20.37 -3.81
C ALA A 70 5.19 -20.32 -2.77
N ARG A 71 5.52 -20.26 -1.47
CA ARG A 71 4.52 -20.08 -0.39
C ARG A 71 3.74 -18.78 -0.55
N GLN A 72 4.43 -17.68 -0.84
CA GLN A 72 3.77 -16.38 -1.04
C GLN A 72 2.84 -16.40 -2.27
N GLN A 73 3.27 -17.00 -3.37
CA GLN A 73 2.45 -17.15 -4.57
C GLN A 73 1.20 -17.99 -4.31
N GLU A 74 1.32 -19.06 -3.52
CA GLU A 74 0.19 -19.89 -3.12
C GLU A 74 -0.81 -19.11 -2.25
N LEU A 75 -0.33 -18.40 -1.23
CA LEU A 75 -1.18 -17.55 -0.41
C LEU A 75 -1.94 -16.50 -1.25
N ILE A 76 -1.25 -15.82 -2.17
CA ILE A 76 -1.89 -14.85 -3.07
C ILE A 76 -2.95 -15.54 -3.94
N ARG A 77 -2.65 -16.73 -4.46
CA ARG A 77 -3.59 -17.50 -5.29
C ARG A 77 -4.84 -17.85 -4.51
N ASP A 78 -4.69 -18.29 -3.27
CA ASP A 78 -5.80 -18.70 -2.41
C ASP A 78 -6.62 -17.51 -1.93
N MET A 79 -5.97 -16.40 -1.57
CA MET A 79 -6.67 -15.14 -1.26
C MET A 79 -7.49 -14.65 -2.46
N LYS A 80 -6.95 -14.72 -3.68
CA LYS A 80 -7.69 -14.36 -4.89
C LYS A 80 -8.90 -15.26 -5.12
N LYS A 81 -8.75 -16.57 -4.94
CA LYS A 81 -9.88 -17.53 -5.03
C LYS A 81 -10.96 -17.17 -4.01
N ARG A 82 -10.58 -16.98 -2.74
CA ARG A 82 -11.52 -16.65 -1.66
C ARG A 82 -12.23 -15.33 -1.90
N LEU A 83 -11.54 -14.32 -2.41
CA LEU A 83 -12.15 -13.05 -2.77
C LEU A 83 -13.22 -13.22 -3.87
N LEU A 84 -12.93 -14.03 -4.90
CA LEU A 84 -13.90 -14.32 -5.95
C LEU A 84 -15.11 -15.09 -5.44
N GLU A 85 -14.92 -16.05 -4.52
CA GLU A 85 -16.02 -16.74 -3.84
C GLU A 85 -16.90 -15.74 -3.06
N LEU A 86 -16.30 -14.89 -2.23
CA LEU A 86 -17.01 -13.89 -1.45
C LEU A 86 -17.77 -12.89 -2.33
N LEU A 87 -17.20 -12.49 -3.48
CA LEU A 87 -17.89 -11.61 -4.42
C LEU A 87 -19.13 -12.29 -5.01
N ARG A 88 -19.03 -13.58 -5.38
CA ARG A 88 -20.19 -14.37 -5.86
C ARG A 88 -21.25 -14.53 -4.79
N GLU A 89 -20.85 -14.84 -3.55
CA GLU A 89 -21.78 -14.94 -2.41
C GLU A 89 -22.49 -13.60 -2.17
N LYS A 90 -21.74 -12.49 -2.18
CA LYS A 90 -22.27 -11.13 -2.04
C LYS A 90 -23.24 -10.79 -3.18
N ASP A 91 -22.93 -11.13 -4.43
CA ASP A 91 -23.84 -10.89 -5.57
C ASP A 91 -25.11 -11.73 -5.47
N ALA A 92 -25.02 -12.99 -5.03
CA ALA A 92 -26.18 -13.85 -4.80
C ALA A 92 -27.10 -13.33 -3.68
N LEU A 93 -26.51 -12.76 -2.62
CA LEU A 93 -27.28 -12.10 -1.56
C LEU A 93 -27.93 -10.82 -2.07
N TRP A 94 -27.21 -9.99 -2.82
CA TRP A 94 -27.72 -8.77 -3.43
C TRP A 94 -28.94 -9.03 -4.32
N GLN A 95 -28.87 -10.04 -5.20
CA GLN A 95 -29.99 -10.45 -6.06
C GLN A 95 -31.23 -10.87 -5.25
N LYS A 96 -31.04 -11.56 -4.12
CA LYS A 96 -32.16 -11.95 -3.24
C LYS A 96 -32.81 -10.73 -2.58
N THR A 97 -32.03 -9.71 -2.21
CA THR A 97 -32.55 -8.49 -1.59
C THR A 97 -33.20 -7.53 -2.58
N GLU A 98 -32.67 -7.36 -3.80
CA GLU A 98 -33.32 -6.53 -4.83
C GLU A 98 -34.70 -7.06 -5.26
N GLY A 99 -34.90 -8.38 -5.25
CA GLY A 99 -36.21 -8.98 -5.48
C GLY A 99 -37.24 -8.72 -4.36
N ILE A 100 -36.79 -8.27 -3.18
CA ILE A 100 -37.64 -7.94 -2.03
C ILE A 100 -38.03 -6.44 -2.04
N ASP A 101 -37.13 -5.58 -2.52
CA ASP A 101 -37.31 -4.12 -2.55
C ASP A 101 -38.05 -3.60 -3.79
N THR A 102 -38.66 -4.46 -4.63
CA THR A 102 -39.52 -3.98 -5.72
C THR A 102 -40.71 -3.21 -5.11
N PRO A 103 -40.73 -1.87 -5.14
CA PRO A 103 -41.82 -1.14 -4.53
C PRO A 103 -43.02 -1.36 -5.45
N MET A 104 -44.11 -1.87 -4.89
CA MET A 104 -45.44 -1.72 -5.45
C MET A 104 -45.58 -0.33 -6.10
N PRO A 105 -46.04 -0.21 -7.36
CA PRO A 105 -46.15 1.08 -8.02
C PRO A 105 -47.16 1.94 -7.25
N SER A 106 -46.66 2.87 -6.45
CA SER A 106 -47.46 3.83 -5.70
C SER A 106 -47.97 4.90 -6.68
N PRO A 107 -49.29 5.08 -6.81
CA PRO A 107 -49.88 5.90 -7.88
C PRO A 107 -50.00 7.37 -7.45
N VAL A 108 -48.90 8.10 -7.22
CA VAL A 108 -49.02 9.57 -7.09
C VAL A 108 -47.76 10.32 -7.56
N PRO A 109 -47.80 10.99 -8.73
CA PRO A 109 -46.92 12.11 -9.02
C PRO A 109 -47.31 13.28 -8.09
N ARG A 110 -46.50 13.59 -7.08
CA ARG A 110 -46.66 14.87 -6.35
C ARG A 110 -46.17 15.97 -7.27
N ASP A 111 -47.13 16.66 -7.88
CA ASP A 111 -46.90 17.66 -8.92
C ASP A 111 -45.89 18.73 -8.47
N PRO A 112 -44.66 18.79 -9.02
CA PRO A 112 -43.58 19.68 -8.55
C PRO A 112 -43.84 21.18 -8.81
N GLY A 113 -45.01 21.52 -9.36
CA GLY A 113 -45.39 22.84 -9.86
C GLY A 113 -46.12 23.74 -8.86
N LEU A 114 -46.56 23.25 -7.71
CA LEU A 114 -47.39 24.01 -6.76
C LEU A 114 -46.67 24.39 -5.47
N CYS A 115 -47.00 25.55 -4.90
CA CYS A 115 -46.61 25.91 -3.54
C CYS A 115 -47.27 24.95 -2.54
N ALA A 116 -46.48 24.26 -1.73
CA ALA A 116 -46.99 23.29 -0.76
C ALA A 116 -47.84 23.89 0.38
N ARG A 117 -47.93 25.23 0.48
CA ARG A 117 -48.72 25.92 1.51
C ARG A 117 -50.02 26.52 0.96
N CYS A 118 -49.94 27.27 -0.13
CA CYS A 118 -51.08 27.97 -0.70
C CYS A 118 -51.60 27.35 -2.00
N HIS A 119 -50.98 26.25 -2.45
CA HIS A 119 -51.32 25.50 -3.66
C HIS A 119 -51.35 26.33 -4.95
N LYS A 120 -50.81 27.55 -4.93
CA LYS A 120 -50.65 28.36 -6.14
C LYS A 120 -49.56 27.78 -7.02
N ASP A 121 -49.82 27.76 -8.32
CA ASP A 121 -48.84 27.41 -9.34
C ASP A 121 -47.61 28.33 -9.27
N PHE A 122 -46.44 27.72 -9.34
CA PHE A 122 -45.21 28.43 -9.61
C PHE A 122 -45.15 28.79 -11.10
N ARG A 123 -45.85 29.88 -11.47
CA ARG A 123 -45.76 30.51 -12.80
C ARG A 123 -44.30 30.84 -13.16
N LEU A 124 -44.00 31.03 -14.45
CA LEU A 124 -42.64 31.24 -14.97
C LEU A 124 -41.77 32.26 -14.21
N LEU A 125 -42.38 33.30 -13.60
CA LEU A 125 -41.67 34.34 -12.86
C LEU A 125 -41.68 34.17 -11.33
N SER A 126 -42.37 33.16 -10.81
CA SER A 126 -42.46 32.91 -9.37
C SER A 126 -41.23 32.14 -8.88
N ARG A 127 -40.44 32.78 -8.02
CA ARG A 127 -39.31 32.12 -7.35
C ARG A 127 -39.81 30.98 -6.46
N ARG A 128 -39.14 29.84 -6.56
CA ARG A 128 -39.42 28.62 -5.79
C ARG A 128 -38.37 28.48 -4.69
N TYR A 129 -38.81 28.39 -3.43
CA TYR A 129 -37.90 28.21 -2.28
C TYR A 129 -38.09 26.84 -1.67
N ASN A 130 -36.98 26.18 -1.35
CA ASN A 130 -37.00 24.95 -0.57
C ASN A 130 -37.04 25.33 0.92
N CYS A 131 -37.97 24.73 1.67
CA CYS A 131 -37.97 24.80 3.13
C CYS A 131 -36.65 24.18 3.64
N ARG A 132 -35.89 24.85 4.52
CA ARG A 132 -34.61 24.32 5.06
C ARG A 132 -34.75 22.91 5.62
N TRP A 133 -35.92 22.58 6.15
CA TRP A 133 -36.21 21.27 6.73
C TRP A 133 -36.94 20.33 5.77
N ALA A 134 -36.97 20.68 4.47
CA ALA A 134 -37.56 19.85 3.41
C ALA A 134 -36.70 18.65 3.08
N TRP A 135 -35.40 18.79 3.29
CA TRP A 135 -34.43 17.72 3.23
C TRP A 135 -34.02 17.41 4.66
N GLY A 136 -34.27 16.17 5.10
CA GLY A 136 -33.61 15.66 6.28
C GLY A 136 -32.10 15.84 6.08
N SER A 137 -31.45 16.56 6.98
CA SER A 137 -30.01 16.81 6.95
C SER A 137 -29.25 15.49 6.78
N LEU A 138 -28.75 15.23 5.58
CA LEU A 138 -27.65 14.28 5.37
C LEU A 138 -26.28 14.98 5.37
N GLY A 139 -26.19 16.20 5.89
CA GLY A 139 -25.04 17.09 5.70
C GLY A 139 -24.39 17.71 6.94
N GLU A 140 -24.86 17.45 8.16
CA GLU A 140 -24.26 18.02 9.40
C GLU A 140 -24.15 16.98 10.53
N ALA A 141 -23.72 15.75 10.20
CA ALA A 141 -23.48 14.68 11.18
C ALA A 141 -22.02 14.20 11.24
N LEU A 142 -21.06 15.05 10.82
CA LEU A 142 -19.62 14.71 10.84
C LEU A 142 -18.77 15.67 11.68
N ALA A 143 -19.37 16.39 12.62
CA ALA A 143 -18.62 17.20 13.57
C ALA A 143 -19.27 17.18 14.97
N GLN A 144 -19.21 16.04 15.66
CA GLN A 144 -18.79 15.92 17.07
C GLN A 144 -19.10 14.51 17.62
N ARG A 145 -18.08 13.97 18.28
CA ARG A 145 -17.97 12.62 18.86
C ARG A 145 -18.73 12.51 20.19
N ARG A 146 -18.90 11.23 20.59
CA ARG A 146 -18.83 10.72 21.98
C ARG A 146 -19.82 11.34 22.97
N ASP A 147 -20.91 10.63 23.23
CA ASP A 147 -21.02 9.81 24.45
C ASP A 147 -22.34 9.05 24.43
N GLY A 148 -22.31 7.84 24.99
CA GLY A 148 -23.49 7.01 25.16
C GLY A 148 -24.48 7.70 26.08
N SER A 149 -25.55 8.22 25.50
CA SER A 149 -26.79 8.56 26.20
C SER A 149 -27.91 8.44 25.20
N ALA A 150 -28.79 7.48 25.46
CA ALA A 150 -30.07 7.37 24.79
C ALA A 150 -30.89 8.62 25.11
N LEU A 151 -30.92 9.57 24.17
CA LEU A 151 -31.91 10.63 24.19
C LEU A 151 -33.12 10.15 23.40
N THR A 152 -34.08 9.67 24.17
CA THR A 152 -35.48 9.62 23.78
C THR A 152 -35.97 11.03 23.43
N ALA A 153 -36.91 11.10 22.49
CA ALA A 153 -37.78 12.22 22.16
C ALA A 153 -37.22 13.21 21.10
N CYS A 154 -37.89 13.54 19.99
CA CYS A 154 -39.32 13.49 19.67
C CYS A 154 -39.52 13.24 18.17
N SER A 155 -40.37 12.29 17.81
CA SER A 155 -41.31 12.52 16.71
C SER A 155 -42.27 13.61 17.20
N PRO A 156 -42.44 14.75 16.50
CA PRO A 156 -43.30 14.72 15.32
C PRO A 156 -42.93 15.75 14.25
N GLY A 157 -43.18 15.40 13.00
CA GLY A 157 -43.35 16.40 11.95
C GLY A 157 -42.89 15.88 10.62
N ARG A 158 -43.85 15.45 9.79
CA ARG A 158 -43.69 15.26 8.35
C ARG A 158 -42.62 16.22 7.83
N LEU A 159 -41.50 15.69 7.33
CA LEU A 159 -40.51 16.47 6.58
C LEU A 159 -41.29 17.36 5.60
N CYS A 160 -41.07 18.68 5.66
CA CYS A 160 -41.76 19.63 4.79
C CYS A 160 -41.25 19.43 3.36
N GLN A 161 -41.63 18.37 2.64
CA GLN A 161 -41.16 18.08 1.26
C GLN A 161 -41.58 19.14 0.21
N GLY A 162 -42.06 20.30 0.66
CA GLY A 162 -42.68 21.32 -0.14
C GLY A 162 -41.73 22.42 -0.56
N LYS A 163 -41.70 22.70 -1.87
CA LYS A 163 -41.34 24.01 -2.38
C LYS A 163 -42.42 25.01 -1.96
N VAL A 164 -42.02 26.18 -1.48
CA VAL A 164 -42.93 27.26 -1.09
C VAL A 164 -42.65 28.52 -1.88
N CYS A 165 -43.67 29.34 -2.10
CA CYS A 165 -43.51 30.66 -2.69
C CYS A 165 -42.91 31.64 -1.66
N HIS A 166 -42.47 32.80 -2.15
CA HIS A 166 -41.91 33.86 -1.31
C HIS A 166 -42.80 34.19 -0.11
N THR A 167 -44.10 34.41 -0.33
CA THR A 167 -45.10 34.76 0.69
C THR A 167 -45.33 33.67 1.73
N CYS A 168 -45.07 32.40 1.38
CA CYS A 168 -45.22 31.27 2.29
C CYS A 168 -43.89 30.84 2.94
N SER A 169 -42.84 31.64 2.75
CA SER A 169 -41.50 31.40 3.29
C SER A 169 -41.06 32.56 4.19
N VAL A 170 -40.34 32.24 5.26
CA VAL A 170 -39.64 33.22 6.10
C VAL A 170 -38.16 33.13 5.78
N ASP A 171 -37.52 34.29 5.60
CA ASP A 171 -36.08 34.38 5.39
C ASP A 171 -35.36 34.43 6.73
N MET A 172 -34.54 33.42 7.01
CA MET A 172 -33.74 33.33 8.23
C MET A 172 -32.31 33.82 8.01
N GLY A 173 -32.08 34.64 6.97
CA GLY A 173 -30.78 35.19 6.62
C GLY A 173 -29.80 34.09 6.22
N LYS A 174 -28.67 33.99 6.92
CA LYS A 174 -27.61 33.01 6.62
C LYS A 174 -28.05 31.56 6.73
N GLN A 175 -29.15 31.28 7.43
CA GLN A 175 -29.67 29.93 7.62
C GLN A 175 -30.59 29.46 6.48
N GLY A 176 -30.86 30.32 5.48
CA GLY A 176 -31.77 30.04 4.37
C GLY A 176 -33.24 30.30 4.72
N ARG A 177 -34.16 29.75 3.92
CA ARG A 177 -35.60 29.98 4.09
C ARG A 177 -36.34 28.76 4.65
N CYS A 178 -37.34 28.99 5.50
CA CYS A 178 -38.25 27.95 6.01
C CYS A 178 -39.70 28.28 5.65
N CYS A 179 -40.58 27.27 5.58
CA CYS A 179 -42.00 27.56 5.38
C CYS A 179 -42.63 28.09 6.68
N LEU A 180 -43.72 28.86 6.57
CA LEU A 180 -44.40 29.46 7.72
C LEU A 180 -44.81 28.44 8.79
N ILE A 181 -45.26 27.25 8.37
CA ILE A 181 -45.65 26.18 9.30
C ILE A 181 -44.45 25.74 10.14
N CYS A 182 -43.32 25.50 9.47
CA CYS A 182 -42.07 25.12 10.11
C CYS A 182 -41.57 26.23 11.05
N TYR A 183 -41.62 27.49 10.61
CA TYR A 183 -41.25 28.62 11.45
C TYR A 183 -42.09 28.68 12.74
N GLN A 184 -43.42 28.61 12.63
CA GLN A 184 -44.34 28.65 13.78
C GLN A 184 -44.14 27.48 14.75
N GLN A 185 -43.94 26.26 14.23
CA GLN A 185 -43.76 25.08 15.07
C GLN A 185 -42.50 25.12 15.93
N ARG A 186 -41.43 25.80 15.47
CA ARG A 186 -40.16 25.87 16.21
C ARG A 186 -39.90 27.20 16.90
N HIS A 187 -40.71 28.21 16.61
CA HIS A 187 -40.68 29.51 17.29
C HIS A 187 -42.07 29.89 17.82
N PRO A 188 -42.59 29.20 18.86
CA PRO A 188 -43.93 29.44 19.40
C PRO A 188 -44.09 30.77 20.17
N GLN A 189 -43.02 31.56 20.35
CA GLN A 189 -42.98 32.78 21.18
C GLN A 189 -42.84 34.08 20.36
N ALA A 190 -43.17 34.08 19.08
CA ALA A 190 -43.18 35.29 18.24
C ALA A 190 -44.61 35.57 17.75
N THR A 191 -45.42 36.15 18.64
CA THR A 191 -46.62 36.94 18.29
C THR A 191 -46.24 38.39 18.11
#